data_AF-A0A7Z0VPD2-F1
#
_entry.id   AF-A0A7Z0VPD2-F1
#
_cell.length_a   1.000
_cell.length_b   1.000
_cell.length_c   1.000
_cell.angle_alpha   90.00
_cell.angle_beta   90.00
_cell.angle_gamma   90.00
#
_symmetry.space_group_name_H-M   'P 1'
#
loop_
_entity.id
_entity.type
_entity.pdbx_description
1 polymer ?
#
loop_
_entity_poly.entity_id
_entity_poly.type
_entity_poly.pdbx_seq_one_letter_code
_entity_poly.pdbx_strand_id
1 'polypeptide(L)' 'MRSDTHTLRPFRNPTYIDYLVGWKYLFNRHYRSHVHNRWSDQPWFISAWEMLVGLGSVLFSTGLAAIMMFVIWDVWFN' A
#
# COMPACT_ATOMS: atom_id res chain seq x y z
N MET A 1 -21.65 12.55 -35.16
CA MET A 1 -21.66 12.19 -33.73
C MET A 1 -21.23 10.73 -33.59
N ARG A 2 -19.99 10.45 -33.24
CA ARG A 2 -19.53 9.10 -32.88
C ARG A 2 -18.98 9.22 -31.46
N SER A 3 -19.78 8.76 -30.52
CA SER A 3 -19.46 8.75 -29.10
C SER A 3 -18.37 7.70 -28.90
N ASP A 4 -17.12 8.14 -28.80
CA ASP A 4 -16.00 7.34 -28.32
C ASP A 4 -16.20 7.13 -26.82
N THR A 5 -17.16 6.27 -26.48
CA THR A 5 -17.23 5.70 -25.15
C THR A 5 -16.00 4.84 -24.99
N HIS A 6 -14.96 5.43 -24.40
CA HIS A 6 -13.93 4.71 -23.67
C HIS A 6 -14.66 3.67 -22.81
N THR A 7 -14.67 2.45 -23.29
CA THR A 7 -15.15 1.28 -22.57
C THR A 7 -14.16 1.09 -21.44
N LEU A 8 -14.39 1.85 -20.37
CA LEU A 8 -13.87 1.61 -19.04
C LEU A 8 -14.24 0.16 -18.73
N ARG A 9 -13.29 -0.76 -18.99
CA ARG A 9 -13.46 -2.17 -18.64
C ARG A 9 -13.90 -2.17 -17.18
N PRO A 10 -14.96 -2.90 -16.82
CA PRO A 10 -15.44 -2.88 -15.45
C PRO A 10 -14.27 -3.30 -14.56
N PHE A 11 -13.88 -2.42 -13.64
CA PHE A 11 -12.84 -2.70 -12.67
C PHE A 11 -13.19 -4.04 -12.04
N ARG A 12 -12.35 -5.07 -12.28
CA ARG A 12 -12.69 -6.45 -11.90
C ARG A 12 -12.86 -6.63 -10.38
N ASN A 13 -12.51 -5.63 -9.58
CA ASN A 13 -12.99 -5.44 -8.21
C ASN A 13 -12.55 -4.05 -7.71
N PRO A 14 -13.41 -3.01 -7.66
CA PRO A 14 -13.04 -1.70 -7.11
C PRO A 14 -13.02 -1.68 -5.57
N THR A 15 -13.46 -2.75 -4.91
CA THR A 15 -13.80 -2.78 -3.48
C THR A 15 -12.66 -3.19 -2.53
N TYR A 16 -11.46 -3.50 -3.01
CA TYR A 16 -10.39 -3.99 -2.13
C TYR A 16 -9.17 -3.07 -2.17
N ILE A 17 -9.28 -1.91 -1.50
CA ILE A 17 -8.12 -1.15 -1.06
C ILE A 17 -7.51 -1.92 0.10
N ASP A 18 -6.34 -2.53 -0.11
CA ASP A 18 -5.68 -3.32 0.94
C ASP A 18 -4.86 -2.37 1.83
N TYR A 19 -5.40 -2.01 2.99
CA TYR A 19 -4.71 -1.14 3.96
C TYR A 19 -3.42 -1.74 4.53
N LEU A 20 -3.23 -3.07 4.41
CA LEU A 20 -2.01 -3.78 4.79
C LEU A 20 -1.07 -4.02 3.60
N VAL A 21 -1.29 -3.34 2.48
CA VAL A 21 -0.49 -3.49 1.25
C VAL A 21 0.99 -3.30 1.53
N GLY A 22 1.39 -2.36 2.39
CA GLY A 22 2.80 -2.08 2.70
C GLY A 22 3.54 -3.31 3.25
N TRP A 23 2.99 -3.92 4.29
CA TRP A 23 3.58 -5.09 4.93
C TRP A 23 3.52 -6.34 4.05
N LYS A 24 2.39 -6.60 3.40
CA LYS A 24 2.27 -7.75 2.47
C LYS A 24 3.19 -7.60 1.27
N TYR A 25 3.38 -6.38 0.77
CA TYR A 25 4.29 -6.09 -0.34
C TYR A 25 5.74 -6.35 0.05
N LEU A 26 6.15 -6.02 1.27
CA LEU A 26 7.51 -6.29 1.76
C LEU A 26 7.79 -7.80 1.91
N PHE A 27 6.86 -8.55 2.52
CA PHE A 27 7.13 -9.94 2.93
C PHE A 27 6.65 -11.00 1.94
N ASN A 28 5.71 -10.70 1.03
CA ASN A 28 5.14 -11.71 0.14
C ASN A 28 5.46 -11.43 -1.34
N ARG A 29 6.34 -12.27 -1.91
CA ARG A 29 6.73 -12.20 -3.33
C ARG A 29 5.56 -12.45 -4.30
N HIS A 30 4.66 -13.39 -3.97
CA HIS A 30 3.49 -13.68 -4.81
C HIS A 30 2.51 -12.50 -4.80
N TYR A 31 2.34 -11.86 -3.64
CA TYR A 31 1.52 -10.66 -3.51
C TYR A 31 2.07 -9.50 -4.34
N ARG A 32 3.39 -9.30 -4.40
CA ARG A 32 4.00 -8.26 -5.27
C ARG A 32 3.63 -8.43 -6.74
N SER A 33 3.70 -9.66 -7.27
CA SER A 33 3.33 -9.94 -8.66
C SER A 33 1.84 -9.72 -8.91
N HIS A 34 0.99 -10.10 -7.96
CA HIS A 34 -0.45 -9.90 -8.04
C HIS A 34 -0.83 -8.40 -8.03
N VAL A 35 -0.22 -7.64 -7.12
CA VAL A 35 -0.43 -6.20 -6.99
C VAL A 35 0.08 -5.43 -8.20
N HIS A 36 1.22 -5.83 -8.78
CA HIS A 36 1.75 -5.18 -9.98
C HIS A 36 0.79 -5.28 -11.18
N ASN A 37 0.24 -6.48 -11.42
CA ASN A 37 -0.75 -6.68 -12.49
C ASN A 37 -2.02 -5.85 -12.23
N ARG A 38 -2.48 -5.80 -10.98
CA ARG A 38 -3.67 -5.03 -10.59
C ARG A 38 -3.47 -3.51 -10.72
N TRP A 39 -2.30 -2.99 -10.33
CA TRP A 39 -1.98 -1.57 -10.48
C TRP A 39 -1.87 -1.15 -11.95
N SER A 40 -1.46 -2.06 -12.83
CA SER A 40 -1.49 -1.82 -14.28
C SER A 40 -2.91 -1.71 -14.85
N ASP A 41 -3.88 -2.37 -14.23
CA ASP A 41 -5.29 -2.40 -14.68
C ASP A 41 -6.16 -1.32 -14.03
N GLN A 42 -5.69 -0.68 -12.96
CA GLN A 42 -6.44 0.32 -12.18
C GLN A 42 -6.07 1.77 -12.58
N PRO A 43 -6.93 2.76 -12.28
CA PRO A 43 -6.58 4.16 -12.46
C PRO A 43 -5.41 4.53 -11.56
N TRP A 44 -4.45 5.27 -12.11
CA TRP A 44 -3.20 5.63 -11.44
C TRP A 44 -3.40 6.25 -10.05
N PHE A 45 -4.49 7.02 -9.84
CA PHE A 45 -4.77 7.67 -8.56
C PHE A 45 -5.10 6.66 -7.45
N ILE A 46 -5.80 5.56 -7.75
CA ILE A 46 -6.14 4.53 -6.74
C ILE A 46 -4.86 3.80 -6.32
N SER A 47 -4.03 3.42 -7.29
CA SER A 47 -2.74 2.78 -7.03
C SER A 47 -1.79 3.68 -6.25
N ALA A 48 -1.76 4.98 -6.56
CA ALA A 48 -0.96 5.95 -5.82
C ALA A 48 -1.40 6.08 -4.35
N TRP A 49 -2.71 6.11 -4.09
CA TRP A 49 -3.24 6.12 -2.72
C TRP A 49 -2.89 4.84 -1.95
N GLU A 50 -3.01 3.67 -2.57
CA GLU A 50 -2.57 2.41 -1.95
C GLU A 50 -1.07 2.41 -1.65
N MET A 51 -0.23 2.92 -2.57
CA MET A 51 1.21 3.05 -2.32
C MET A 51 1.50 3.97 -1.14
N LEU A 52 0.82 5.12 -1.06
CA LEU A 52 0.98 6.08 0.04
C LEU A 52 0.55 5.49 1.39
N VAL A 53 -0.61 4.83 1.43
CA VAL A 53 -1.11 4.13 2.63
C VAL A 53 -0.17 2.99 3.01
N GLY A 54 0.31 2.22 2.03
CA GLY A 54 1.29 1.16 2.22
C GLY A 54 2.59 1.67 2.84
N LEU A 55 3.20 2.70 2.24
CA LEU A 55 4.39 3.37 2.76
C LEU A 55 4.15 3.94 4.16
N GLY A 56 3.05 4.65 4.35
CA GLY A 56 2.67 5.23 5.64
C GLY A 56 2.53 4.17 6.72
N SER A 57 1.90 3.03 6.43
CA SER A 57 1.74 1.93 7.39
C SER A 57 3.09 1.37 7.86
N VAL A 58 4.06 1.22 6.95
CA VAL A 58 5.39 0.69 7.27
C VAL A 58 6.20 1.74 8.04
N LEU A 59 6.26 2.98 7.54
CA LEU A 59 7.06 4.04 8.17
C LEU A 59 6.55 4.42 9.55
N PHE A 60 5.23 4.53 9.72
CA PHE A 60 4.64 4.89 11.00
C PHE A 60 4.85 3.80 12.04
N SER A 61 4.61 2.53 11.68
CA SER A 61 4.80 1.40 12.61
C SER A 61 6.27 1.19 12.98
N THR A 62 7.19 1.25 12.02
CA THR A 62 8.63 1.13 12.28
C THR A 62 9.19 2.33 13.05
N GLY A 63 8.76 3.55 12.73
CA GLY A 63 9.14 4.76 13.46
C GLY A 63 8.66 4.74 14.91
N LEU A 64 7.42 4.32 15.15
CA LEU A 64 6.86 4.22 16.50
C LEU A 64 7.58 3.13 17.32
N ALA A 65 7.90 1.99 16.69
CA ALA A 65 8.71 0.95 17.33
C ALA A 65 10.12 1.44 17.69
N ALA A 66 10.77 2.21 16.80
CA ALA A 66 12.08 2.78 17.05
C ALA A 66 12.06 3.79 18.21
N ILE A 67 11.06 4.66 18.27
CA ILE A 67 10.87 5.61 19.38
C ILE A 67 10.66 4.85 20.70
N MET A 68 9.82 3.80 20.70
CA MET A 68 9.62 2.98 21.90
C MET A 68 10.92 2.30 22.35
N MET A 69 11.70 1.72 21.42
CA MET A 69 13.00 1.14 21.76
C MET A 69 13.97 2.17 22.35
N PHE A 70 14.00 3.39 21.79
CA PHE A 70 14.82 4.47 22.30
C PHE A 70 14.43 4.85 23.74
N VAL A 71 13.14 5.00 24.02
CA VAL A 71 12.66 5.33 25.38
C VAL A 71 12.98 4.21 26.38
N ILE A 72 12.80 2.94 25.98
CA ILE A 72 13.13 1.80 26.85
C ILE A 72 14.64 1.78 27.14
N TRP A 73 15.46 1.98 26.12
CA TRP A 73 16.92 2.06 26.26
C TRP A 73 17.32 3.19 27.20
N ASP A 74 16.78 4.39 26.99
CA ASP A 74 17.06 5.56 27.83
C ASP A 74 16.70 5.29 29.29
N VAL A 75 15.53 4.71 29.57
CA VAL A 75 15.09 4.37 30.94
C VAL A 75 15.92 3.27 31.60
N TRP A 76 16.41 2.28 30.84
CA TRP A 76 17.19 1.18 31.40
C TRP A 76 18.66 1.50 31.63
N PHE A 77 19.22 2.45 30.88
CA PHE A 77 20.65 2.76 30.89
C PHE A 77 21.00 4.17 31.43
N ASN A 78 20.02 5.00 31.78
CA ASN A 78 20.16 6.15 32.70
C ASN A 78 19.80 5.75 34.12
#